data_AF-A0A9D6J279-F1
#
_entry.id   AF-A0A9D6J279-F1
#
_cell.length_a   1.000
_cell.length_b   1.000
_cell.length_c   1.000
_cell.angle_alpha   90.00
_cell.angle_beta   90.00
_cell.angle_gamma   90.00
#
_symmetry.space_group_name_H-M   'P 1'
#
loop_
_entity.id
_entity.type
_entity.pdbx_description
1 polymer ?
#
loop_
_entity_poly.entity_id
_entity_poly.type
_entity_poly.pdbx_seq_one_letter_code
_entity_poly.pdbx_strand_id
1 'polypeptide(L)' 'MGLWTWGLFRFVDAIPTTVADTTTPTDGIVVLTGGTQRLSAGLDLLSRDLAKKLFVSGVYQGVDVRALL' A
#
# COMPACT_ATOMS: atom_id res chain seq x y z
N MET A 1 -27.37 -16.22 13.74
CA MET A 1 -26.34 -15.24 14.12
C MET A 1 -24.98 -15.87 14.42
N GLY A 2 -24.90 -17.03 15.09
CA GLY A 2 -23.62 -17.67 15.46
C GLY A 2 -22.68 -18.05 14.31
N LEU A 3 -23.20 -18.45 13.14
CA LEU A 3 -22.36 -18.77 11.97
C LEU A 3 -21.66 -17.52 11.41
N TRP A 4 -22.34 -16.38 11.43
CA TRP A 4 -21.80 -15.13 10.93
C TRP A 4 -20.72 -14.59 11.88
N THR A 5 -20.97 -14.61 13.20
CA THR A 5 -19.96 -14.21 14.19
C THR A 5 -18.74 -15.12 14.15
N TRP A 6 -18.94 -16.43 14.06
CA TRP A 6 -17.84 -17.39 13.87
C TRP A 6 -17.02 -17.08 12.62
N GLY A 7 -17.69 -16.81 11.49
CA GLY A 7 -17.03 -16.39 10.26
C GLY A 7 -16.22 -15.11 10.40
N LEU A 8 -16.76 -14.11 11.12
CA LEU A 8 -16.06 -12.86 11.40
C LEU A 8 -14.80 -13.09 12.25
N PHE A 9 -14.90 -13.86 13.34
CA PHE A 9 -13.73 -14.19 14.17
C PHE A 9 -12.67 -14.96 13.36
N ARG A 10 -13.09 -15.93 12.54
CA ARG A 10 -12.18 -16.67 11.67
C ARG A 10 -11.47 -15.80 10.64
N PHE A 11 -12.17 -14.78 10.12
CA PHE A 11 -11.60 -13.80 9.20
C PHE A 11 -10.58 -12.90 9.91
N VAL A 12 -10.92 -12.34 11.08
CA VAL A 12 -10.03 -11.48 11.86
C VAL A 12 -8.74 -12.22 12.24
N ASP A 13 -8.84 -13.47 12.70
CA ASP A 13 -7.70 -14.33 13.00
C ASP A 13 -6.81 -14.62 11.78
N ALA A 14 -7.35 -14.53 10.57
CA ALA A 14 -6.60 -14.75 9.33
C ALA A 14 -5.88 -13.50 8.84
N ILE A 15 -6.15 -12.33 9.42
CA ILE A 15 -5.47 -11.08 9.04
C ILE A 15 -4.03 -11.13 9.57
N PRO A 16 -3.02 -11.04 8.69
CA PRO A 16 -1.63 -10.98 9.13
C PRO A 16 -1.38 -9.72 9.94
N THR A 17 -0.87 -9.88 11.17
CA THR A 17 -0.50 -8.75 12.05
C THR A 17 0.97 -8.36 11.91
N THR A 18 1.75 -9.15 11.17
CA THR A 18 3.19 -8.95 10.97
C THR A 18 3.55 -9.01 9.50
N VAL A 19 4.48 -8.15 9.10
CA VAL A 19 5.06 -8.18 7.77
C VAL A 19 6.22 -9.18 7.78
N ALA A 20 6.19 -10.17 6.89
CA ALA A 20 7.21 -11.22 6.82
C ALA A 20 8.58 -10.70 6.36
N ASP A 21 8.59 -9.70 5.48
CA ASP A 21 9.79 -9.10 4.94
C ASP A 21 9.65 -7.58 4.90
N THR A 22 10.52 -6.90 5.63
CA THR A 22 10.53 -5.45 5.78
C THR A 22 11.79 -4.81 5.22
N THR A 23 12.71 -5.59 4.68
CA THR A 23 14.08 -5.15 4.39
C THR A 23 14.58 -5.50 3.00
N THR A 24 13.95 -6.43 2.29
CA THR A 24 14.40 -6.79 0.94
C THR A 24 14.25 -5.61 -0.02
N PRO A 25 15.36 -5.12 -0.62
CA PRO A 25 15.30 -4.09 -1.64
C PRO A 25 14.62 -4.62 -2.91
N THR A 26 13.91 -3.73 -3.59
CA THR A 26 13.19 -4.04 -4.83
C THR A 26 13.52 -3.01 -5.90
N ASP A 27 13.21 -3.31 -7.17
CA ASP A 27 13.47 -2.36 -8.25
C ASP A 27 12.49 -1.19 -8.28
N GLY A 28 11.28 -1.38 -7.74
CA GLY A 28 10.23 -0.36 -7.72
C GLY A 28 9.06 -0.70 -6.81
N ILE A 29 8.42 0.34 -6.29
CA ILE A 29 7.20 0.25 -5.47
C ILE A 29 6.01 0.76 -6.29
N VAL A 30 4.89 0.03 -6.30
CA VAL A 30 3.65 0.44 -6.96
C VAL A 30 2.58 0.76 -5.92
N VAL A 31 2.13 2.00 -5.88
CA VAL A 31 1.05 2.47 -5.00
C VAL A 31 -0.23 2.60 -5.81
N LEU A 32 -1.28 1.92 -5.38
CA LEU A 32 -2.63 2.10 -5.91
C LEU A 32 -3.30 3.28 -5.19
N THR A 33 -3.82 4.24 -5.96
CA THR A 33 -4.68 5.31 -5.45
C THR A 33 -6.06 4.78 -5.05
N GLY A 34 -6.87 5.60 -4.37
CA GLY A 34 -8.24 5.25 -3.98
C GLY A 34 -8.41 4.81 -2.51
N GLY A 35 -7.35 4.85 -1.70
CA GLY A 35 -7.43 4.68 -0.26
C GLY A 35 -6.45 5.58 0.47
N THR A 36 -6.80 5.99 1.68
CA THR A 36 -5.87 6.69 2.58
C THR A 36 -4.74 5.73 2.99
N GLN A 37 -3.58 6.28 3.33
CA GLN A 37 -2.42 5.57 3.90
C GLN A 37 -1.53 4.73 2.97
N ARG A 38 -1.98 4.33 1.77
CA ARG A 38 -1.15 3.54 0.83
C ARG A 38 0.00 4.35 0.23
N LEU A 39 -0.24 5.63 -0.06
CA LEU A 39 0.78 6.55 -0.56
C LEU A 39 1.84 6.87 0.49
N SER A 40 1.43 7.18 1.72
CA SER A 40 2.37 7.45 2.81
C SER A 40 3.25 6.22 3.10
N ALA A 41 2.68 5.01 3.05
CA ALA A 41 3.47 3.78 3.20
C ALA A 41 4.48 3.60 2.06
N GLY A 42 4.09 3.83 0.81
CA GLY A 42 5.01 3.76 -0.34
C GLY A 42 6.14 4.80 -0.26
N LEU A 43 5.84 6.02 0.20
CA LEU A 43 6.84 7.07 0.41
C LEU A 43 7.81 6.76 1.55
N ASP A 44 7.32 6.17 2.65
CA ASP A 44 8.17 5.71 3.76
C ASP A 44 9.12 4.59 3.30
N LEU A 45 8.62 3.61 2.54
CA LEU A 45 9.46 2.55 1.96
C LEU A 45 10.52 3.11 0.99
N LEU A 46 10.16 4.08 0.15
CA LEU A 46 11.11 4.75 -0.74
C LEU A 46 12.18 5.51 0.07
N SER A 47 11.78 6.18 1.15
CA SER A 47 12.68 6.93 2.04
C SER A 47 13.67 6.03 2.78
N ARG A 48 13.35 4.73 2.92
CA ARG A 48 14.23 3.69 3.49
C ARG A 48 15.16 3.04 2.46
N ASP A 49 15.24 3.58 1.25
CA ASP A 49 16.04 3.04 0.13
C ASP A 49 15.63 1.61 -0.30
N LEU A 50 14.41 1.18 0.01
CA LEU A 50 13.92 -0.15 -0.33
C LEU A 50 13.50 -0.29 -1.80
N ALA A 51 13.51 0.82 -2.55
CA ALA A 51 13.39 0.79 -4.00
C ALA A 51 14.00 2.02 -4.67
N LYS A 52 14.30 1.88 -5.96
CA LYS A 52 14.86 2.97 -6.78
C LYS A 52 13.78 3.90 -7.36
N LYS A 53 12.53 3.45 -7.43
CA LYS A 53 11.42 4.16 -8.08
C LYS A 53 10.10 3.90 -7.35
N LEU A 54 9.22 4.90 -7.32
CA LEU A 54 7.85 4.80 -6.83
C LEU A 54 6.88 5.14 -7.97
N PHE A 55 5.96 4.24 -8.28
CA PHE A 55 4.93 4.44 -9.30
C PHE A 55 3.56 4.53 -8.65
N VAL A 56 2.81 5.59 -8.95
CA VAL A 56 1.45 5.80 -8.44
C VAL A 56 0.46 5.50 -9.56
N SER A 57 -0.31 4.43 -9.41
CA SER A 57 -1.31 3.96 -10.39
C SER A 57 -2.72 4.38 -9.97
N GLY A 58 -3.49 4.91 -10.93
CA GLY A 58 -4.89 5.32 -10.72
C GLY A 58 -5.08 6.79 -10.32
N VAL A 59 -4.16 7.69 -10.67
CA VAL A 59 -4.37 9.13 -10.47
C VAL A 59 -5.46 9.64 -11.43
N TYR A 60 -6.32 10.55 -10.96
CA TYR A 60 -7.32 11.17 -11.83
C TYR A 60 -6.60 11.82 -13.03
N GLN A 61 -7.03 11.48 -14.23
CA GLN A 61 -6.45 11.89 -15.53
C GLN A 61 -6.33 13.42 -15.74
N GLY A 62 -6.87 14.24 -14.84
CA GLY A 62 -6.68 15.70 -14.79
C GLY A 62 -5.47 16.17 -13.97
N VAL A 63 -4.73 15.27 -13.31
CA VAL A 63 -3.42 15.60 -12.70
C VAL A 63 -2.36 15.53 -13.79
N ASP A 64 -2.35 16.53 -14.66
CA ASP A 64 -1.24 16.76 -15.57
C ASP A 64 -0.03 17.18 -14.72
N VAL A 65 1.10 16.48 -14.90
CA VAL A 65 2.37 16.68 -14.19
C VAL A 65 2.94 18.10 -14.40
N ARG A 66 2.33 18.90 -15.29
CA ARG A 66 2.67 20.31 -15.57
C ARG A 66 2.14 21.33 -14.56
N ALA A 67 1.35 20.95 -13.56
CA ALA A 67 0.86 21.90 -12.55
C ALA A 67 1.87 22.21 -11.42
N LEU A 68 3.13 21.74 -11.52
CA LEU A 68 4.21 21.99 -10.55
C LEU A 68 5.40 22.77 -11.14
N LEU A 69 5.19 23.57 -12.19
CA LEU A 69 6.14 24.59 -12.67
C LEU A 69 5.48 25.97 -12.59
#